data_AF-W7KMD0-F1
#
_entry.id   AF-W7KMD0-F1
#
_cell.length_a   1.000
_cell.length_b   1.000
_cell.length_c   1.000
_cell.angle_alpha   90.00
_cell.angle_beta   90.00
_cell.angle_gamma   90.00
#
_symmetry.space_group_name_H-M   'P 1'
#
loop_
_entity.id
_entity.type
_entity.pdbx_description
1 polymer ?
#
loop_
_entity_poly.entity_id
_entity_poly.type
_entity_poly.pdbx_seq_one_letter_code
_entity_poly.pdbx_strand_id
1 'polypeptide(L)' 'MPLTDPVKLQIVQQRVFIKKVCRNCGALNSIRATKCRRCHSTNLRPKKKELPTKKT' A
#
# COMPACT_ATOMS: atom_id res chain seq x y z
N MET A 1 12.24 -12.70 -2.38
CA MET A 1 12.82 -12.30 -3.68
C MET A 1 13.64 -11.04 -3.46
N PRO A 2 14.97 -11.06 -3.63
CA PRO A 2 15.74 -9.83 -3.62
C PRO A 2 15.49 -9.12 -4.95
N LEU A 3 14.80 -7.98 -4.89
CA LEU A 3 14.64 -7.10 -6.05
C LEU A 3 15.76 -6.06 -5.98
N THR A 4 16.89 -6.35 -6.61
CA THR A 4 18.10 -5.52 -6.50
C THR A 4 18.11 -4.37 -7.50
N ASP A 5 17.35 -4.50 -8.60
CA ASP A 5 17.34 -3.51 -9.67
C ASP A 5 16.60 -2.22 -9.25
N PRO A 6 17.24 -1.04 -9.30
CA PRO A 6 16.66 0.21 -8.81
C PRO A 6 15.39 0.61 -9.59
N VAL A 7 15.35 0.34 -10.90
CA VAL A 7 14.17 0.61 -11.73
C VAL A 7 12.99 -0.25 -11.32
N LYS A 8 13.20 -1.54 -11.06
CA LYS A 8 12.13 -2.46 -10.64
C LYS A 8 11.62 -2.08 -9.25
N LEU A 9 12.50 -1.64 -8.34
CA LEU A 9 12.12 -1.13 -7.03
C LEU A 9 11.20 0.09 -7.13
N GLN A 10 11.51 1.06 -7.99
CA GLN A 10 10.66 2.23 -8.21
C GLN A 10 9.27 1.84 -8.74
N ILE A 11 9.21 0.91 -9.71
CA ILE A 11 7.94 0.41 -10.25
C ILE A 11 7.10 -0.24 -9.15
N VAL A 12 7.72 -1.05 -8.30
CA VAL A 12 7.04 -1.71 -7.17
C VAL A 12 6.56 -0.67 -6.15
N GLN A 13 7.40 0.32 -5.81
CA GLN A 13 7.00 1.42 -4.91
C GLN A 13 5.74 2.12 -5.41
N GLN A 14 5.74 2.54 -6.69
CA GLN A 14 4.62 3.27 -7.27
C GLN A 14 3.34 2.42 -7.38
N ARG A 15 3.46 1.16 -7.83
CA ARG A 15 2.29 0.31 -8.10
C ARG A 15 1.71 -0.32 -6.84
N VAL A 16 2.56 -0.77 -5.92
CA VAL A 16 2.17 -1.65 -4.81
C VAL A 16 2.05 -0.91 -3.48
N PHE A 17 2.89 0.10 -3.24
CA PHE A 17 3.01 0.76 -1.94
C PHE A 17 2.28 2.11 -1.87
N ILE A 18 2.14 2.86 -2.97
CA ILE A 18 1.36 4.12 -3.01
C ILE A 18 -0.15 3.83 -3.07
N LYS A 19 -0.68 3.29 -1.98
CA LYS A 19 -2.11 2.95 -1.80
C LYS A 19 -2.54 3.27 -0.37
N LYS A 20 -3.86 3.38 -0.16
CA LYS A 20 -4.47 3.42 1.17
C LYS A 20 -5.09 2.06 1.50
N VAL A 21 -5.05 1.64 2.76
CA VAL A 21 -5.71 0.45 3.30
C VAL A 21 -6.87 0.90 4.18
N CYS A 22 -8.06 0.31 4.02
CA CYS A 22 -9.16 0.58 4.94
C CYS A 22 -8.90 -0.09 6.29
N ARG A 23 -9.07 0.63 7.41
CA ARG A 23 -8.93 0.07 8.75
C ARG A 23 -10.05 -0.90 9.13
N ASN A 24 -11.23 -0.75 8.52
CA ASN A 24 -12.41 -1.54 8.88
C ASN A 24 -12.46 -2.87 8.11
N CYS A 25 -12.18 -2.87 6.81
CA CYS A 25 -12.35 -4.06 5.95
C CYS A 25 -11.06 -4.48 5.20
N GLY A 26 -9.93 -3.83 5.45
CA GLY A 26 -8.64 -4.17 4.84
C GLY A 26 -8.49 -3.90 3.33
N ALA A 27 -9.50 -3.31 2.68
CA ALA A 27 -9.46 -3.09 1.24
C ALA A 27 -8.36 -2.08 0.83
N LEU A 28 -7.68 -2.37 -0.29
CA LEU A 28 -6.73 -1.46 -0.92
C LEU A 28 -7.48 -0.44 -1.79
N ASN A 29 -7.19 0.83 -1.56
CA ASN A 29 -7.78 1.99 -2.21
C ASN A 29 -6.70 2.85 -2.86
N SER A 30 -7.10 3.69 -3.81
CA SER A 30 -6.20 4.69 -4.41
C SER A 30 -5.66 5.64 -3.34
N ILE A 31 -4.46 6.20 -3.56
CA ILE A 31 -3.88 7.20 -2.65
C ILE A 31 -4.75 8.46 -2.55
N ARG A 32 -5.45 8.81 -3.64
CA ARG A 32 -6.38 9.94 -3.70
C ARG A 32 -7.80 9.59 -3.23
N ALA A 33 -8.05 8.35 -2.79
CA ALA A 33 -9.38 7.96 -2.32
C ALA A 33 -9.75 8.68 -1.01
N THR A 34 -10.98 9.18 -0.96
CA THR A 34 -11.62 9.79 0.22
C THR A 34 -12.42 8.77 1.02
N LYS A 35 -12.97 7.73 0.37
CA LYS A 35 -13.72 6.63 1.00
C LYS A 35 -13.28 5.25 0.50
N CYS A 36 -13.54 4.22 1.30
CA CYS A 36 -13.28 2.83 0.93
C CYS A 36 -14.21 2.36 -0.18
N ARG A 37 -13.67 1.75 -1.24
CA ARG A 37 -14.45 1.20 -2.36
C ARG A 37 -15.37 0.01 -2.02
N ARG A 38 -15.23 -0.58 -0.83
CA ARG A 38 -16.00 -1.76 -0.40
C ARG A 38 -17.03 -1.42 0.67
N CYS A 39 -16.58 -0.84 1.79
CA CYS A 39 -17.45 -0.55 2.94
C CYS A 39 -17.81 0.93 3.08
N HIS A 40 -17.38 1.79 2.15
CA HIS A 40 -17.61 3.25 2.14
C HIS A 40 -17.13 4.03 3.37
N SER A 41 -16.48 3.39 4.34
CA SER A 41 -15.81 4.06 5.46
C SER A 41 -14.71 5.01 4.98
N THR A 42 -14.60 6.16 5.63
CA THR A 42 -13.54 7.17 5.44
C THR A 42 -12.29 6.85 6.26
N ASN A 43 -12.32 5.82 7.11
CA ASN A 43 -11.20 5.41 7.95
C ASN A 43 -10.14 4.63 7.15
N LEU A 44 -9.39 5.37 6.34
CA LEU A 44 -8.32 4.88 5.48
C LEU A 44 -6.95 5.25 6.06
N ARG A 45 -5.99 4.32 6.04
CA ARG A 45 -4.59 4.57 6.41
C ARG A 45 -3.67 4.43 5.20
N PRO A 46 -2.54 5.16 5.12
CA PRO A 46 -1.49 4.85 4.15
C PRO A 46 -0.96 3.41 4.35
N LYS A 47 -0.63 2.72 3.25
CA LYS A 47 0.05 1.44 3.32
C LYS A 47 1.52 1.66 3.75
N LYS A 48 2.07 0.74 4.54
CA LYS A 48 3.47 0.79 4.97
C LYS A 48 4.37 0.75 3.73
N LYS A 49 5.31 1.70 3.62
CA LYS A 49 6.20 1.84 2.46
C LYS A 49 7.39 0.87 2.50
N GLU A 50 7.73 0.37 3.68
CA GLU A 50 8.84 -0.55 3.86
C GLU A 50 8.42 -1.97 3.53
N LEU A 51 9.32 -2.70 2.87
CA LEU A 51 9.22 -4.14 2.74
C LEU A 51 9.33 -4.77 4.15
N PRO A 52 8.59 -5.85 4.43
CA PRO A 52 8.80 -6.60 5.66
C PRO A 52 10.21 -7.21 5.62
N THR A 53 11.14 -6.58 6.34
CA THR A 53 12.43 -7.19 6.66
C THR A 53 12.20 -8.22 7.74
N LYS A 54 12.72 -9.45 7.56
CA LYS A 54 12.76 -10.41 8.66
C LYS A 54 13.68 -9.82 9.72
N LYS A 55 13.15 -9.49 10.89
CA LYS A 55 14.00 -9.17 12.05
C LYS A 55 14.81 -10.43 12.34
N THR A 56 16.13 -10.31 12.28
CA THR A 56 17.09 -11.37 12.63
C THR A 56 17.19 -11.47 14.13
#